data_AF-H9V2L1-F1
#
_entry.id   AF-H9V2L1-F1
#
_cell.length_a   1.000
_cell.length_b   1.000
_cell.length_c   1.000
_cell.angle_alpha   90.00
_cell.angle_beta   90.00
_cell.angle_gamma   90.00
#
_symmetry.space_group_name_H-M   'P 1'
#
loop_
_entity.id
_entity.type
_entity.pdbx_description
1 polymer ?
#
loop_
_entity_poly.entity_id
_entity_poly.type
_entity_poly.pdbx_seq_one_letter_code
_entity_poly.pdbx_strand_id
1 'polypeptide(L)'
;KNVGLGRDYTIFSLIDGLVKFEKYGPDKKKVSVYPYIPQPENPNSYRARRREFHRLRRERRKAREAGISSPELVLASTESQLPAKEEIVC
;
A
#
# COMPACT_ATOMS: atom_id res chain seq x y z
N LYS A 1 13.24 -8.34 -21.68
CA LYS A 1 14.25 -7.59 -20.87
C LYS A 1 13.92 -7.84 -19.40
N ASN A 2 14.93 -8.03 -18.53
CA ASN A 2 14.76 -8.35 -17.09
C ASN A 2 14.03 -9.69 -16.82
N VAL A 3 14.29 -10.68 -17.67
CA VAL A 3 13.63 -11.98 -17.65
C VAL A 3 14.71 -13.04 -17.83
N GLY A 4 14.66 -14.10 -17.01
CA GLY A 4 15.50 -15.29 -17.11
C GLY A 4 14.74 -16.46 -17.74
N LEU A 5 15.49 -17.45 -18.22
CA LEU A 5 14.97 -18.71 -18.75
C LEU A 5 15.52 -19.86 -17.91
N GLY A 6 14.61 -20.69 -17.38
CA GLY A 6 14.94 -21.91 -16.65
C GLY A 6 15.43 -23.02 -17.57
N ARG A 7 15.96 -24.08 -16.96
CA ARG A 7 16.45 -25.28 -17.68
C ARG A 7 15.34 -25.99 -18.46
N ASP A 8 14.12 -25.90 -17.94
CA ASP A 8 12.87 -26.45 -18.46
C ASP A 8 12.10 -25.44 -19.34
N TYR A 9 12.75 -24.36 -19.79
CA TYR A 9 12.15 -23.25 -20.52
C TYR A 9 11.10 -22.43 -19.75
N THR A 10 10.99 -22.63 -18.44
CA THR A 10 10.15 -21.77 -17.59
C THR A 10 10.71 -20.35 -17.55
N ILE A 11 9.86 -19.36 -17.80
CA ILE A 11 10.25 -17.95 -17.80
C ILE A 11 10.06 -17.38 -16.40
N PHE A 12 11.09 -16.76 -15.82
CA PHE A 12 11.02 -16.09 -14.52
C PHE A 12 11.47 -14.63 -14.58
N SER A 13 10.91 -13.79 -13.71
CA SER A 13 11.27 -12.39 -13.59
C SER A 13 12.54 -12.22 -12.75
N LEU A 14 13.43 -11.33 -13.20
CA LEU A 14 14.63 -10.96 -12.42
C LEU A 14 14.40 -9.76 -11.49
N ILE A 15 13.32 -9.00 -11.76
CA ILE A 15 12.94 -7.81 -11.00
C ILE A 15 11.43 -7.83 -10.75
N ASP A 16 10.99 -7.13 -9.72
CA ASP A 16 9.57 -6.88 -9.48
C ASP A 16 9.04 -5.80 -10.44
N GLY A 17 7.81 -6.02 -10.91
CA GLY A 17 7.14 -5.02 -11.72
C GLY A 17 6.06 -5.59 -12.63
N LEU A 18 5.73 -4.82 -13.67
CA LEU A 18 4.70 -5.16 -14.64
C LEU A 18 5.30 -5.99 -15.77
N VAL A 19 4.64 -7.12 -16.05
CA VAL A 19 4.98 -7.98 -17.19
C VAL A 19 4.27 -7.45 -18.44
N LYS A 20 5.02 -7.31 -19.52
CA LYS A 20 4.51 -6.92 -20.84
C LYS A 20 4.95 -7.92 -21.90
N PHE A 21 4.00 -8.29 -22.75
CA PHE A 21 4.23 -9.14 -23.91
C PHE A 21 4.39 -8.27 -25.16
N GLU A 22 5.50 -8.46 -25.86
CA GLU A 22 5.83 -7.70 -27.07
C GLU A 22 6.03 -8.67 -28.24
N LYS A 23 5.74 -8.22 -29.46
CA LYS A 23 6.02 -9.03 -30.65
C LYS A 23 7.53 -9.10 -30.88
N TYR A 24 8.02 -10.32 -31.12
CA TYR A 24 9.44 -10.57 -31.45
C TYR A 24 9.63 -11.05 -32.91
N GLY A 25 8.52 -11.15 -33.65
CA GLY A 25 8.48 -11.56 -35.04
C GLY A 25 7.03 -11.71 -35.51
N PRO A 26 6.78 -12.38 -36.64
CA PRO A 26 5.42 -12.62 -37.14
C PRO A 26 4.59 -13.46 -36.16
N ASP A 27 5.15 -14.57 -35.65
CA ASP A 27 4.41 -15.53 -34.83
C ASP A 27 4.82 -15.52 -33.35
N LYS A 28 6.05 -15.07 -33.04
CA LYS A 28 6.63 -15.18 -31.71
C LYS A 28 6.41 -13.92 -30.86
N LYS A 29 6.20 -14.13 -29.56
CA LYS A 29 6.15 -13.08 -28.54
C LYS A 29 7.33 -13.19 -27.60
N LYS A 30 7.79 -12.05 -27.10
CA LYS A 30 8.82 -11.92 -26.08
C LYS A 30 8.22 -11.31 -24.82
N VAL A 31 8.68 -11.80 -23.68
CA VAL A 31 8.30 -11.29 -22.36
C VAL A 31 9.35 -10.28 -21.89
N SER A 32 8.88 -9.15 -21.39
CA SER A 32 9.72 -8.13 -20.74
C SER A 32 9.06 -7.71 -19.43
N VAL A 33 9.88 -7.46 -18.41
CA VAL A 33 9.42 -6.91 -17.12
C VAL A 33 9.88 -5.47 -17.00
N TYR A 34 8.94 -4.58 -16.69
CA TYR A 34 9.16 -3.17 -16.43
C TYR A 34 8.96 -2.88 -14.95
N PRO A 35 9.84 -2.08 -14.31
CA PRO A 35 9.65 -1.72 -12.91
C PRO A 35 8.30 -1.04 -12.72
N TYR A 36 7.56 -1.47 -11.70
CA TYR A 36 6.30 -0.83 -11.32
C TYR A 36 6.60 0.35 -10.43
N ILE A 37 6.22 1.56 -10.87
CA ILE A 37 6.24 2.75 -10.03
C ILE A 37 4.86 2.80 -9.34
N PRO A 38 4.81 2.61 -8.00
CA PRO A 38 3.55 2.66 -7.28
C PRO A 38 2.93 4.04 -7.45
N GLN A 39 1.71 4.06 -7.97
CA GLN A 39 0.94 5.28 -8.07
C GLN A 39 0.39 5.64 -6.69
N PRO A 40 0.34 6.93 -6.29
CA PRO A 40 -0.24 7.31 -5.02
C PRO A 40 -1.72 6.89 -4.95
N GLU A 41 -2.13 6.34 -3.81
CA GLU A 41 -3.51 5.92 -3.61
C GLU A 41 -4.45 7.13 -3.56
N ASN A 42 -5.59 7.06 -4.25
CA ASN A 42 -6.62 8.10 -4.18
C ASN A 42 -7.35 8.03 -2.82
N PRO A 43 -7.29 9.09 -1.98
CA PRO A 43 -7.88 9.09 -0.64
C PRO A 43 -9.41 8.94 -0.66
N ASN A 44 -10.08 9.44 -1.69
CA ASN A 44 -11.54 9.40 -1.81
C ASN A 44 -12.09 8.09 -2.41
N SER A 45 -11.23 7.06 -2.56
CA SER A 45 -11.64 5.76 -3.08
C SER A 45 -12.61 5.04 -2.13
N TYR A 46 -13.61 4.35 -2.71
CA TYR A 46 -14.51 3.46 -1.96
C TYR A 46 -13.72 2.41 -1.15
N ARG A 47 -12.61 1.89 -1.68
CA ARG A 47 -11.73 0.93 -0.99
C ARG A 47 -11.16 1.50 0.30
N ALA A 48 -10.70 2.76 0.28
CA ALA A 48 -10.18 3.45 1.47
C ALA A 48 -11.29 3.64 2.51
N ARG A 49 -12.45 4.18 2.11
CA ARG A 49 -13.60 4.36 3.00
C ARG A 49 -14.05 3.06 3.67
N ARG A 50 -14.08 1.94 2.93
CA ARG A 50 -14.45 0.63 3.47
C ARG A 50 -13.40 0.07 4.44
N ARG A 51 -12.10 0.23 4.14
CA ARG A 51 -11.01 -0.16 5.06
C ARG A 51 -11.15 0.55 6.41
N GLU A 52 -11.35 1.86 6.36
CA GLU A 52 -11.54 2.71 7.55
C GLU A 52 -12.80 2.35 8.33
N PHE A 53 -13.92 2.13 7.63
CA PHE A 53 -15.16 1.69 8.26
C PHE A 53 -14.97 0.39 9.07
N HIS A 54 -14.30 -0.61 8.49
CA HIS A 54 -14.04 -1.87 9.18
C HIS A 54 -13.03 -1.72 10.32
N ARG A 55 -12.05 -0.82 10.21
CA ARG A 55 -11.11 -0.48 11.29
C ARG A 55 -11.85 0.12 12.49
N LEU A 56 -12.60 1.19 12.25
CA LEU A 56 -13.39 1.87 13.28
C LEU A 56 -14.42 0.95 13.93
N ARG A 57 -15.06 0.06 13.15
CA ARG A 57 -16.01 -0.91 13.70
C ARG A 57 -15.33 -1.91 14.64
N ARG A 58 -14.11 -2.36 14.32
CA ARG A 58 -13.32 -3.24 15.18
C ARG A 58 -12.89 -2.53 16.46
N GLU A 59 -12.42 -1.29 16.36
CA GLU A 59 -12.02 -0.46 17.50
C GLU A 59 -13.22 -0.16 18.42
N ARG A 60 -14.36 0.25 17.86
CA ARG A 60 -15.59 0.50 18.64
C ARG A 60 -16.07 -0.75 19.38
N ARG A 61 -16.01 -1.92 18.73
CA ARG A 61 -16.35 -3.19 19.40
C ARG A 61 -15.38 -3.47 20.55
N LYS A 62 -14.08 -3.35 20.31
CA LYS A 62 -13.03 -3.55 21.32
C LYS A 62 -13.16 -2.57 22.50
N ALA A 63 -13.48 -1.30 22.23
CA ALA A 63 -13.64 -0.28 23.27
C ALA A 63 -14.86 -0.55 24.17
N ARG A 64 -15.99 -0.97 23.59
CA ARG A 64 -17.18 -1.41 24.34
C ARG A 64 -16.87 -2.62 25.22
N GLU A 65 -16.16 -3.59 24.66
CA GLU A 65 -15.74 -4.81 25.36
C GLU A 65 -14.74 -4.50 26.49
N ALA A 66 -13.86 -3.52 26.29
CA ALA A 66 -12.94 -3.00 27.31
C ALA A 66 -13.59 -2.03 28.31
N GLY A 67 -14.89 -1.74 28.20
CA GLY A 67 -15.61 -0.83 29.10
C GLY A 67 -15.20 0.65 28.99
N ILE A 68 -14.49 1.03 27.93
CA ILE A 68 -14.01 2.41 27.73
C ILE A 68 -15.12 3.20 27.03
N SER A 69 -15.79 4.10 27.77
CA SER A 69 -16.72 5.07 27.19
C SER A 69 -15.93 6.12 26.41
N SER A 70 -15.95 6.01 25.08
CA SER A 70 -15.45 7.01 24.12
C SER A 70 -13.92 7.18 24.10
N PRO A 71 -13.18 6.40 23.28
CA PRO A 71 -11.72 6.53 23.15
C PRO A 71 -11.26 7.90 22.60
N GLU A 72 -12.15 8.63 21.94
CA GLU A 72 -11.90 9.97 21.37
C GLU A 72 -11.53 11.01 22.44
N LEU A 73 -12.09 10.90 23.65
CA LEU A 73 -11.78 11.81 24.77
C LEU A 73 -10.38 11.59 25.37
N VAL A 74 -9.84 10.38 25.26
CA VAL A 74 -8.52 10.03 25.82
C VAL A 74 -7.39 10.56 24.93
N LEU A 75 -7.56 10.55 23.60
CA LEU A 75 -6.54 11.02 22.66
C LEU A 75 -6.43 12.55 22.63
N ALA A 76 -7.54 13.28 22.70
CA ALA A 76 -7.55 14.74 22.80
C ALA A 76 -6.84 15.26 24.06
N SER A 77 -6.85 14.46 25.14
CA SER A 77 -6.14 14.79 26.39
C SER A 77 -4.61 14.66 26.28
N THR A 78 -4.10 13.97 25.25
CA THR A 78 -2.65 13.75 25.04
C THR A 78 -2.01 14.68 24.00
N GLU A 79 -2.80 15.34 23.14
CA GLU A 79 -2.29 16.29 22.13
C GLU A 79 -2.00 17.69 22.68
N SER A 80 -2.49 18.03 23.88
CA SER A 80 -2.23 19.33 24.53
C SER A 80 -0.81 19.50 25.06
N GLN A 81 0.06 18.50 24.93
CA GLN A 81 1.47 18.54 25.33
C GLN A 81 2.38 18.09 24.19
N LEU A 82 2.37 18.83 23.09
CA LEU A 82 3.50 18.84 22.14
C LEU A 82 4.14 20.23 22.17
N PRO A 83 5.39 20.38 22.62
CA PRO A 83 6.09 21.66 22.53
C PRO A 83 6.22 22.06 21.05
N ALA A 84 6.04 23.36 20.80
CA ALA A 84 6.11 23.98 19.49
C ALA A 84 7.38 23.57 18.73
N LYS A 85 7.20 23.33 17.44
CA LYS A 85 8.20 22.96 16.45
C LYS A 85 9.46 23.83 16.57
N GLU A 86 10.61 23.21 16.80
CA GLU A 86 11.90 23.82 16.47
C GLU A 86 11.97 23.94 14.95
N GLU A 87 11.90 25.18 14.46
CA GLU A 87 12.36 25.54 13.13
C GLU A 87 13.88 25.33 13.07
N ILE A 88 14.33 24.29 12.38
CA ILE A 88 15.71 24.22 11.91
C ILE A 88 15.70 24.69 10.45
N VAL A 89 15.95 25.99 10.28
CA VAL A 89 16.50 26.55 9.06
C VAL A 89 18.01 26.34 9.14
N CYS A 90 18.56 25.50 8.25
CA CYS A 90 19.91 25.58 7.68
C CYS A 90 20.02 24.56 6.53
#